data_AF-A0AB39IBC0-F1
#
_entry.id   AF-A0AB39IBC0-F1
#
_cell.length_a   1.000
_cell.length_b   1.000
_cell.length_c   1.000
_cell.angle_alpha   90.00
_cell.angle_beta   90.00
_cell.angle_gamma   90.00
#
_symmetry.space_group_name_H-M   'P 1'
#
loop_
_entity.id
_entity.type
_entity.pdbx_description
1 polymer ?
#
loop_
_entity_poly.entity_id
_entity_poly.type
_entity_poly.pdbx_seq_one_letter_code
_entity_poly.pdbx_strand_id
1 'polypeptide(L)'
;MPNVFAQYTEKQPFGSESCGAFSLAALINARNAGPLNSPTGSNIYSEVIHKQSSLPVGYPPLFKGSDPRSLPSTLVALGIARGFACAQVTHTSAVPAALAPLIPAEITLIGTTASVQEKETYKLQDLLGSNGYYLALVDEGNHWIAIVRDASGLYAYDPANGSSGTATVTDNDITGAVSHTFSGVLIHFAA
;
A
#
# COMPACT_ATOMS: atom_id res chain seq x y z
N MET A 1 -18.04 -13.88 0.23
CA MET A 1 -16.92 -14.75 -0.18
C MET A 1 -16.10 -15.14 1.04
N PRO A 2 -15.34 -16.26 1.01
CA PRO A 2 -14.26 -16.49 1.97
C PRO A 2 -13.28 -15.31 1.97
N ASN A 3 -12.62 -15.04 3.10
CA ASN A 3 -11.65 -13.95 3.24
C ASN A 3 -10.62 -14.00 2.10
N VAL A 4 -10.55 -12.95 1.28
CA VAL A 4 -9.67 -12.87 0.11
C VAL A 4 -8.18 -12.97 0.47
N PHE A 5 -7.82 -12.65 1.72
CA PHE A 5 -6.46 -12.77 2.26
C PHE A 5 -6.22 -14.10 2.99
N ALA A 6 -7.13 -15.07 2.95
CA ALA A 6 -6.98 -16.33 3.69
C ALA A 6 -5.72 -17.14 3.32
N GLN A 7 -5.17 -16.94 2.12
CA GLN A 7 -3.94 -17.59 1.64
C GLN A 7 -2.67 -16.77 1.94
N TYR A 8 -2.79 -15.62 2.62
CA TYR A 8 -1.65 -14.81 3.02
C TYR A 8 -1.64 -14.60 4.54
N THR A 9 -0.82 -15.39 5.23
CA THR A 9 -0.74 -15.47 6.69
C THR A 9 0.54 -14.88 7.27
N GLU A 10 1.45 -14.42 6.40
CA GLU A 10 2.70 -13.80 6.81
C GLU A 10 2.46 -12.51 7.60
N LYS A 11 3.47 -12.10 8.36
CA LYS A 11 3.52 -10.85 9.11
C LYS A 11 4.90 -10.24 8.90
N GLN A 12 4.98 -8.93 8.90
CA GLN A 12 6.29 -8.29 8.90
C GLN A 12 7.05 -8.60 10.19
N PRO A 13 8.40 -8.61 10.17
CA PRO A 13 9.19 -8.63 11.39
C PRO A 13 8.85 -7.45 12.31
N PHE A 14 8.78 -7.73 13.62
CA PHE A 14 8.47 -6.71 14.63
C PHE A 14 9.46 -5.53 14.55
N GLY A 15 8.94 -4.31 14.47
CA GLY A 15 9.73 -3.09 14.41
C GLY A 15 10.45 -2.82 13.07
N SER A 16 10.15 -3.59 12.02
CA SER A 16 10.70 -3.34 10.67
C SER A 16 9.87 -2.33 9.87
N GLU A 17 10.47 -1.78 8.81
CA GLU A 17 9.83 -0.85 7.87
C GLU A 17 9.23 -1.54 6.63
N SER A 18 8.96 -2.84 6.74
CA SER A 18 8.58 -3.71 5.61
C SER A 18 7.08 -3.78 5.30
N CYS A 19 6.24 -2.97 5.96
CA CYS A 19 4.78 -3.04 5.88
C CYS A 19 4.27 -2.92 4.44
N GLY A 20 4.79 -1.96 3.68
CA GLY A 20 4.40 -1.76 2.27
C GLY A 20 4.68 -2.99 1.40
N ALA A 21 5.79 -3.68 1.65
CA ALA A 21 6.15 -4.90 0.92
C ALA A 21 5.24 -6.08 1.28
N PHE A 22 4.96 -6.29 2.57
CA PHE A 22 4.06 -7.35 3.02
C PHE A 22 2.60 -7.10 2.58
N SER A 23 2.14 -5.84 2.61
CA SER A 23 0.83 -5.47 2.06
C SER A 23 0.76 -5.72 0.55
N LEU A 24 1.79 -5.34 -0.22
CA LEU A 24 1.80 -5.59 -1.66
C LEU A 24 1.85 -7.09 -1.97
N ALA A 25 2.65 -7.87 -1.23
CA ALA A 25 2.68 -9.33 -1.36
C ALA A 25 1.31 -9.96 -1.10
N ALA A 26 0.58 -9.50 -0.07
CA ALA A 26 -0.78 -9.93 0.21
C ALA A 26 -1.75 -9.63 -0.95
N LEU A 27 -1.67 -8.44 -1.57
CA LEU A 27 -2.49 -8.10 -2.75
C LEU A 27 -2.16 -8.96 -3.97
N ILE A 28 -0.88 -9.23 -4.23
CA ILE A 28 -0.46 -10.10 -5.34
C ILE A 28 -0.99 -11.53 -5.12
N ASN A 29 -0.90 -12.03 -3.88
CA ASN A 29 -1.40 -13.35 -3.52
C ASN A 29 -2.93 -13.44 -3.70
N ALA A 30 -3.66 -12.45 -3.16
CA ALA A 30 -5.10 -12.31 -3.29
C ALA A 30 -5.55 -12.28 -4.77
N ARG A 31 -4.86 -11.51 -5.62
CA ARG A 31 -5.18 -11.41 -7.05
C ARG A 31 -4.99 -12.73 -7.80
N ASN A 32 -3.88 -13.41 -7.54
CA ASN A 32 -3.51 -14.60 -8.30
C ASN A 32 -4.22 -15.87 -7.82
N ALA A 33 -4.96 -15.81 -6.70
CA ALA A 33 -5.37 -16.99 -5.94
C ALA A 33 -4.18 -17.97 -5.76
N GLY A 34 -3.02 -17.38 -5.47
CA GLY A 34 -1.74 -18.08 -5.49
C GLY A 34 -1.59 -19.09 -4.35
N PRO A 35 -0.53 -19.90 -4.35
CA PRO A 35 -0.17 -20.73 -3.21
C PRO A 35 -0.04 -19.89 -1.93
N LEU A 36 -0.16 -20.56 -0.78
CA LEU A 36 0.04 -19.95 0.54
C LEU A 36 1.32 -19.07 0.56
N ASN A 37 1.17 -17.80 0.92
CA ASN A 37 2.27 -16.83 1.06
C ASN A 37 3.17 -16.66 -0.19
N SER A 38 2.58 -16.69 -1.39
CA SER A 38 3.33 -16.51 -2.64
C SER A 38 2.84 -15.27 -3.42
N PRO A 39 3.71 -14.26 -3.66
CA PRO A 39 5.09 -14.13 -3.17
C PRO A 39 5.16 -13.89 -1.66
N THR A 40 6.32 -14.14 -1.03
CA THR A 40 6.54 -13.78 0.39
C THR A 40 6.77 -12.28 0.53
N GLY A 41 6.44 -11.72 1.70
CA GLY A 41 6.66 -10.31 2.00
C GLY A 41 8.14 -9.94 1.99
N SER A 42 9.00 -10.84 2.51
CA SER A 42 10.46 -10.65 2.51
C SER A 42 11.08 -10.58 1.11
N ASN A 43 10.53 -11.34 0.15
CA ASN A 43 10.99 -11.26 -1.24
C ASN A 43 10.66 -9.89 -1.84
N ILE A 44 9.43 -9.41 -1.65
CA ILE A 44 9.04 -8.07 -2.10
C ILE A 44 9.88 -7.00 -1.37
N TYR A 45 10.18 -7.18 -0.08
CA TYR A 45 10.94 -6.19 0.69
C TYR A 45 12.40 -6.07 0.21
N SER A 46 13.01 -7.19 -0.17
CA SER A 46 14.34 -7.18 -0.80
C SER A 46 14.36 -6.35 -2.09
N GLU A 47 13.27 -6.39 -2.87
CA GLU A 47 13.12 -5.57 -4.07
C GLU A 47 12.86 -4.09 -3.73
N VAL A 48 12.14 -3.79 -2.65
CA VAL A 48 11.98 -2.42 -2.12
C VAL A 48 13.34 -1.84 -1.77
N ILE A 49 14.15 -2.57 -0.99
CA ILE A 49 15.51 -2.17 -0.62
C ILE A 49 16.34 -1.90 -1.87
N HIS A 50 16.31 -2.81 -2.84
CA HIS A 50 17.06 -2.66 -4.08
C HIS A 50 16.65 -1.41 -4.86
N LYS A 51 15.34 -1.18 -5.07
CA LYS A 51 14.83 -0.01 -5.79
C LYS A 51 15.17 1.30 -5.07
N GLN A 52 15.04 1.34 -3.74
CA GLN A 52 15.26 2.55 -2.96
C GLN A 52 16.73 2.83 -2.63
N SER A 53 17.63 1.87 -2.87
CA SER A 53 19.08 2.03 -2.67
C SER A 53 19.69 3.16 -3.52
N SER A 54 19.07 3.48 -4.66
CA SER A 54 19.55 4.47 -5.62
C SER A 54 18.80 5.82 -5.56
N LEU A 55 17.95 6.02 -4.55
CA LEU A 55 17.20 7.28 -4.41
C LEU A 55 18.14 8.49 -4.31
N PRO A 56 17.73 9.65 -4.85
CA PRO A 56 18.48 10.89 -4.74
C PRO A 56 18.86 11.23 -3.29
N VAL A 57 19.95 11.98 -3.11
CA VAL A 57 20.48 12.36 -1.78
C VAL A 57 19.44 13.12 -0.94
N GLY A 58 18.54 13.87 -1.57
CA GLY A 58 17.51 14.66 -0.88
C GLY A 58 16.39 13.86 -0.20
N TYR A 59 16.32 12.53 -0.39
CA TYR A 59 15.34 11.71 0.32
C TYR A 59 15.73 11.47 1.78
N PRO A 60 14.78 11.52 2.73
CA PRO A 60 15.03 11.22 4.13
C PRO A 60 15.63 9.81 4.34
N PRO A 61 16.50 9.63 5.36
CA PRO A 61 17.10 8.32 5.65
C PRO A 61 16.09 7.19 5.86
N LEU A 62 14.89 7.49 6.36
CA LEU A 62 13.79 6.54 6.55
C LEU A 62 13.40 5.79 5.26
N PHE A 63 13.60 6.39 4.10
CA PHE A 63 13.27 5.80 2.80
C PHE A 63 14.49 5.19 2.11
N LYS A 64 15.63 5.09 2.79
CA LYS A 64 16.91 4.67 2.22
C LYS A 64 17.63 3.65 3.11
N GLY A 65 18.69 3.06 2.60
CA GLY A 65 19.54 2.15 3.36
C GLY A 65 19.02 0.71 3.39
N SER A 66 19.32 0.00 4.48
CA SER A 66 19.08 -1.44 4.62
C SER A 66 17.70 -1.81 5.17
N ASP A 67 16.97 -0.86 5.76
CA ASP A 67 15.62 -1.06 6.30
C ASP A 67 14.71 0.14 5.94
N PRO A 68 14.45 0.39 4.64
CA PRO A 68 13.72 1.56 4.21
C PRO A 68 12.20 1.33 4.23
N ARG A 69 11.45 2.33 4.70
CA ARG A 69 10.00 2.39 4.50
C ARG A 69 9.69 2.45 3.01
N SER A 70 8.65 1.73 2.60
CA SER A 70 8.24 1.73 1.19
C SER A 70 7.66 3.08 0.77
N LEU A 71 8.17 3.62 -0.33
CA LEU A 71 7.64 4.79 -1.04
C LEU A 71 6.51 4.39 -2.01
N PRO A 72 5.53 5.28 -2.26
CA PRO A 72 4.48 5.03 -3.25
C PRO A 72 5.01 4.66 -4.64
N SER A 73 6.01 5.37 -5.14
CA SER A 73 6.65 5.10 -6.44
C SER A 73 7.22 3.67 -6.53
N THR A 74 7.88 3.21 -5.47
CA THR A 74 8.41 1.85 -5.36
C THR A 74 7.31 0.80 -5.39
N LEU A 75 6.25 1.00 -4.60
CA LEU A 75 5.12 0.06 -4.51
C LEU A 75 4.35 -0.06 -5.83
N VAL A 76 4.13 1.07 -6.52
CA VAL A 76 3.53 1.10 -7.86
C VAL A 76 4.39 0.31 -8.85
N ALA A 77 5.68 0.60 -8.92
CA ALA A 77 6.58 -0.05 -9.88
C ALA A 77 6.65 -1.57 -9.65
N LEU A 78 6.69 -2.02 -8.39
CA LEU A 78 6.68 -3.44 -8.04
C LEU A 78 5.32 -4.08 -8.35
N GLY A 79 4.21 -3.43 -8.04
CA GLY A 79 2.88 -3.95 -8.35
C GLY A 79 2.70 -4.20 -9.85
N ILE A 80 3.12 -3.24 -10.68
CA ILE A 80 3.03 -3.36 -12.15
C ILE A 80 3.97 -4.44 -12.67
N ALA A 81 5.21 -4.52 -12.18
CA ALA A 81 6.14 -5.60 -12.52
C ALA A 81 5.60 -6.99 -12.12
N ARG A 82 4.70 -7.04 -11.13
CA ARG A 82 4.02 -8.24 -10.66
C ARG A 82 2.66 -8.46 -11.31
N GLY A 83 2.35 -7.74 -12.40
CA GLY A 83 1.21 -8.02 -13.28
C GLY A 83 -0.06 -7.21 -13.01
N PHE A 84 -0.03 -6.18 -12.16
CA PHE A 84 -1.12 -5.21 -12.14
C PHE A 84 -1.07 -4.35 -13.41
N ALA A 85 -2.16 -4.34 -14.19
CA ALA A 85 -2.17 -3.73 -15.52
C ALA A 85 -2.11 -2.19 -15.49
N CYS A 86 -2.72 -1.57 -14.48
CA CYS A 86 -2.68 -0.13 -14.27
C CYS A 86 -2.71 0.20 -12.79
N ALA A 87 -2.08 1.32 -12.43
CA ALA A 87 -2.18 1.89 -11.09
C ALA A 87 -2.59 3.36 -11.16
N GLN A 88 -3.26 3.82 -10.11
CA GLN A 88 -3.53 5.22 -9.83
C GLN A 88 -3.07 5.52 -8.41
N VAL A 89 -2.28 6.58 -8.24
CA VAL A 89 -1.92 7.10 -6.92
C VAL A 89 -2.76 8.34 -6.66
N THR A 90 -3.48 8.37 -5.56
CA THR A 90 -4.20 9.56 -5.11
C THR A 90 -3.57 10.07 -3.83
N HIS A 91 -3.34 11.38 -3.75
CA HIS A 91 -3.00 12.04 -2.50
C HIS A 91 -4.01 13.12 -2.11
N THR A 92 -4.15 13.36 -0.80
CA THR A 92 -5.13 14.32 -0.24
C THR A 92 -4.46 15.29 0.73
N SER A 93 -5.24 16.21 1.32
CA SER A 93 -4.72 17.12 2.36
C SER A 93 -4.32 16.41 3.66
N ALA A 94 -4.69 15.13 3.83
CA ALA A 94 -4.30 14.32 4.98
C ALA A 94 -2.86 13.78 4.90
N VAL A 95 -2.11 14.07 3.82
CA VAL A 95 -0.71 13.68 3.72
C VAL A 95 0.08 14.36 4.86
N PRO A 96 0.83 13.60 5.67
CA PRO A 96 1.65 14.16 6.73
C PRO A 96 2.65 15.19 6.23
N ALA A 97 2.90 16.24 7.01
CA ALA A 97 3.83 17.31 6.66
C ALA A 97 5.26 16.81 6.36
N ALA A 98 5.66 15.68 6.95
CA ALA A 98 6.96 15.05 6.67
C ALA A 98 7.03 14.42 5.26
N LEU A 99 5.89 14.03 4.68
CA LEU A 99 5.81 13.39 3.36
C LEU A 99 5.44 14.38 2.26
N ALA A 100 4.74 15.46 2.58
CA ALA A 100 4.32 16.48 1.60
C ALA A 100 5.47 17.02 0.72
N PRO A 101 6.69 17.29 1.25
CA PRO A 101 7.82 17.73 0.42
C PRO A 101 8.30 16.70 -0.60
N LEU A 102 7.96 15.41 -0.42
CA LEU A 102 8.36 14.33 -1.33
C LEU A 102 7.41 14.17 -2.51
N ILE A 103 6.20 14.75 -2.46
CA ILE A 103 5.16 14.59 -3.50
C ILE A 103 5.70 14.90 -4.92
N PRO A 104 6.38 16.04 -5.19
CA PRO A 104 6.87 16.32 -6.55
C PRO A 104 7.88 15.29 -7.06
N ALA A 105 8.74 14.78 -6.18
CA ALA A 105 9.72 13.74 -6.54
C ALA A 105 9.04 12.39 -6.78
N GLU A 106 8.07 12.02 -5.94
CA GLU A 106 7.28 10.80 -6.12
C GLU A 106 6.46 10.83 -7.42
N ILE A 107 5.84 11.96 -7.76
CA ILE A 107 5.15 12.13 -9.06
C ILE A 107 6.12 11.89 -10.22
N THR A 108 7.33 12.43 -10.12
CA THR A 108 8.37 12.26 -11.15
C THR A 108 8.80 10.80 -11.29
N LEU A 109 9.00 10.09 -10.16
CA LEU A 109 9.41 8.68 -10.14
C LEU A 109 8.29 7.73 -10.57
N ILE A 110 7.03 8.03 -10.23
CA ILE A 110 5.87 7.31 -10.75
C ILE A 110 5.79 7.46 -12.27
N GLY A 111 6.02 8.68 -12.77
CA GLY A 111 6.18 8.99 -14.18
C GLY A 111 5.00 8.51 -15.02
N THR A 112 5.28 7.80 -16.12
CA THR A 112 4.26 7.24 -17.02
C THR A 112 3.74 5.87 -16.60
N THR A 113 4.21 5.33 -15.47
CA THR A 113 3.84 3.98 -15.00
C THR A 113 2.44 3.96 -14.39
N ALA A 114 1.98 5.08 -13.85
CA ALA A 114 0.66 5.22 -13.23
C ALA A 114 0.18 6.66 -13.32
N SER A 115 -1.13 6.89 -13.19
CA SER A 115 -1.67 8.25 -13.05
C SER A 115 -1.55 8.72 -11.60
N VAL A 116 -1.18 9.97 -11.37
CA VAL A 116 -1.24 10.61 -10.04
C VAL A 116 -2.34 11.66 -10.01
N GLN A 117 -3.14 11.67 -8.94
CA GLN A 117 -4.21 12.64 -8.72
C GLN A 117 -4.11 13.27 -7.34
N GLU A 118 -4.40 14.57 -7.28
CA GLU A 118 -4.64 15.28 -6.04
C GLU A 118 -6.14 15.41 -5.80
N LYS A 119 -6.59 15.05 -4.60
CA LYS A 119 -7.99 15.09 -4.15
C LYS A 119 -8.06 15.64 -2.74
N GLU A 120 -7.70 16.91 -2.56
CA GLU A 120 -7.48 17.54 -1.24
C GLU A 120 -8.57 17.22 -0.20
N THR A 121 -9.84 17.26 -0.58
CA THR A 121 -10.98 17.15 0.34
C THR A 121 -11.54 15.74 0.49
N TYR A 122 -11.05 14.78 -0.30
CA TYR A 122 -11.60 13.43 -0.31
C TYR A 122 -11.11 12.65 0.91
N LYS A 123 -12.02 11.86 1.50
CA LYS A 123 -11.70 10.93 2.58
C LYS A 123 -11.53 9.51 2.03
N LEU A 124 -10.98 8.58 2.83
CA LEU A 124 -10.80 7.19 2.40
C LEU A 124 -12.09 6.57 1.86
N GLN A 125 -13.23 6.84 2.49
CA GLN A 125 -14.54 6.35 2.04
C GLN A 125 -14.88 6.76 0.59
N ASP A 126 -14.48 7.96 0.17
CA ASP A 126 -14.79 8.53 -1.15
C ASP A 126 -13.82 7.99 -2.20
N LEU A 127 -12.58 7.70 -1.79
CA LEU A 127 -11.51 7.21 -2.66
C LEU A 127 -11.67 5.72 -3.01
N LEU A 128 -12.27 4.92 -2.13
CA LEU A 128 -12.49 3.50 -2.37
C LEU A 128 -13.69 3.23 -3.29
N GLY A 129 -14.00 4.09 -4.26
CA GLY A 129 -15.24 4.07 -5.03
C GLY A 129 -15.40 2.93 -6.06
N SER A 130 -14.35 2.16 -6.34
CA SER A 130 -14.36 1.12 -7.38
C SER A 130 -13.85 -0.23 -6.90
N ASN A 131 -14.11 -1.30 -7.66
CA ASN A 131 -13.52 -2.59 -7.34
C ASN A 131 -12.01 -2.56 -7.66
N GLY A 132 -11.23 -3.29 -6.87
CA GLY A 132 -9.78 -3.38 -7.08
C GLY A 132 -9.00 -3.67 -5.82
N TYR A 133 -7.69 -3.51 -5.97
CA TYR A 133 -6.67 -3.77 -4.96
C TYR A 133 -6.03 -2.44 -4.57
N TYR A 134 -5.91 -2.19 -3.27
CA TYR A 134 -5.49 -0.90 -2.77
C TYR A 134 -4.39 -1.06 -1.72
N LEU A 135 -3.39 -0.18 -1.77
CA LEU A 135 -2.48 0.06 -0.66
C LEU A 135 -2.82 1.42 -0.06
N ALA A 136 -3.14 1.43 1.23
CA ALA A 136 -3.44 2.66 1.96
C ALA A 136 -2.31 2.96 2.93
N LEU A 137 -1.78 4.18 2.86
CA LEU A 137 -0.90 4.71 3.88
C LEU A 137 -1.74 5.18 5.06
N VAL A 138 -1.41 4.73 6.26
CA VAL A 138 -2.17 4.96 7.49
C VAL A 138 -1.25 5.38 8.63
N ASP A 139 -1.85 5.77 9.75
CA ASP A 139 -1.21 6.10 11.02
C ASP A 139 -0.10 7.14 10.90
N GLU A 140 -0.49 8.33 10.44
CA GLU A 140 0.39 9.49 10.21
C GLU A 140 1.54 9.22 9.22
N GLY A 141 1.32 8.31 8.26
CA GLY A 141 2.32 7.94 7.27
C GLY A 141 3.34 6.91 7.76
N ASN A 142 3.02 6.19 8.84
CA ASN A 142 3.91 5.21 9.44
C ASN A 142 3.64 3.77 9.07
N HIS A 143 2.52 3.49 8.43
CA HIS A 143 2.15 2.12 8.14
C HIS A 143 1.43 1.99 6.80
N TRP A 144 1.61 0.86 6.15
CA TRP A 144 0.87 0.48 4.94
C TRP A 144 -0.01 -0.72 5.25
N ILE A 145 -1.24 -0.68 4.75
CA ILE A 145 -2.16 -1.82 4.78
C ILE A 145 -2.64 -2.17 3.38
N ALA A 146 -3.05 -3.43 3.20
CA ALA A 146 -3.67 -3.89 1.97
C ALA A 146 -5.19 -3.86 2.12
N ILE A 147 -5.89 -3.40 1.07
CA ILE A 147 -7.35 -3.39 1.00
C ILE A 147 -7.78 -4.00 -0.33
N VAL A 148 -8.82 -4.83 -0.33
CA VAL A 148 -9.50 -5.31 -1.53
C VAL A 148 -10.95 -4.89 -1.46
N ARG A 149 -11.47 -4.31 -2.54
CA ARG A 149 -12.89 -4.03 -2.71
C ARG A 149 -13.41 -4.82 -3.90
N ASP A 150 -14.48 -5.57 -3.68
CA ASP A 150 -15.19 -6.30 -4.73
C ASP A 150 -16.71 -6.11 -4.59
N ALA A 151 -17.49 -6.84 -5.40
CA ALA A 151 -18.95 -6.78 -5.35
C ALA A 151 -19.56 -7.31 -4.03
N SER A 152 -18.82 -8.10 -3.25
CA SER A 152 -19.25 -8.64 -1.95
C SER A 152 -18.94 -7.70 -0.79
N GLY A 153 -17.93 -6.84 -0.92
CA GLY A 153 -17.62 -5.85 0.09
C GLY A 153 -16.15 -5.43 0.11
N LEU A 154 -15.69 -5.05 1.30
CA LEU A 154 -14.36 -4.53 1.56
C LEU A 154 -13.64 -5.45 2.54
N TYR A 155 -12.42 -5.81 2.21
CA TYR A 155 -11.54 -6.66 2.99
C TYR A 155 -10.21 -5.94 3.20
N ALA A 156 -9.59 -6.11 4.37
CA ALA A 156 -8.29 -5.52 4.67
C ALA A 156 -7.34 -6.55 5.27
N TYR A 157 -6.04 -6.27 5.16
CA TYR A 157 -4.95 -7.01 5.78
C TYR A 157 -3.93 -6.03 6.37
N ASP A 158 -3.60 -6.24 7.64
CA ASP A 158 -2.57 -5.50 8.38
C ASP A 158 -1.31 -6.38 8.53
N PRO A 159 -0.18 -5.99 7.91
CA PRO A 159 1.05 -6.77 7.99
C PRO A 159 1.70 -6.76 9.38
N ALA A 160 1.40 -5.79 10.26
CA ALA A 160 2.01 -5.70 11.59
C ALA A 160 1.63 -6.90 12.48
N ASN A 161 0.39 -7.37 12.37
CA ASN A 161 -0.16 -8.44 13.20
C ASN A 161 -0.77 -9.58 12.38
N GLY A 162 -0.80 -9.49 11.05
CA GLY A 162 -1.36 -10.49 10.13
C GLY A 162 -2.88 -10.59 10.16
N SER A 163 -3.57 -9.64 10.81
CA SER A 163 -5.03 -9.64 10.88
C SER A 163 -5.60 -9.35 9.50
N SER A 164 -6.60 -10.12 9.10
CA SER A 164 -7.31 -9.90 7.85
C SER A 164 -8.76 -10.34 7.91
N GLY A 165 -9.57 -9.76 7.03
CA GLY A 165 -10.98 -10.07 6.92
C GLY A 165 -11.80 -8.86 6.50
N THR A 166 -13.10 -8.92 6.75
CA THR A 166 -14.03 -7.82 6.44
C THR A 166 -13.64 -6.56 7.18
N ALA A 167 -13.70 -5.43 6.49
CA ALA A 167 -13.50 -4.12 7.07
C ALA A 167 -14.58 -3.14 6.60
N THR A 168 -14.76 -2.08 7.38
CA THR A 168 -15.68 -0.98 7.09
C THR A 168 -14.91 0.33 7.12
N VAL A 169 -15.31 1.27 6.27
CA VAL A 169 -14.70 2.60 6.22
C VAL A 169 -15.76 3.64 6.52
N THR A 170 -15.43 4.52 7.45
CA THR A 170 -16.19 5.74 7.74
C THR A 170 -15.19 6.88 7.73
N ASP A 171 -15.42 7.89 6.90
CA ASP A 171 -14.49 8.99 6.70
C ASP A 171 -13.09 8.49 6.32
N ASN A 172 -12.09 8.73 7.17
CA ASN A 172 -10.71 8.28 7.01
C ASN A 172 -10.39 7.01 7.80
N ASP A 173 -11.32 6.55 8.64
CA ASP A 173 -11.08 5.43 9.53
C ASP A 173 -11.50 4.12 8.85
N ILE A 174 -10.59 3.15 8.87
CA ILE A 174 -10.86 1.77 8.49
C ILE A 174 -10.88 0.90 9.74
N THR A 175 -11.98 0.18 9.95
CA THR A 175 -12.27 -0.61 11.15
C THR A 175 -12.72 -2.03 10.79
N GLY A 176 -12.81 -2.93 11.77
CA GLY A 176 -13.20 -4.34 11.57
C GLY A 176 -12.02 -5.28 11.79
N ALA A 177 -11.58 -5.99 10.75
CA ALA A 177 -10.40 -6.85 10.82
C ALA A 177 -9.08 -6.09 11.05
N VAL A 178 -9.06 -4.80 10.74
CA VAL A 178 -7.94 -3.87 10.99
C VAL A 178 -8.50 -2.59 11.63
N SER A 179 -7.66 -1.76 12.23
CA SER A 179 -8.08 -0.50 12.87
C SER A 179 -7.03 0.59 12.68
N HIS A 180 -7.23 1.45 11.68
CA HIS A 180 -6.26 2.49 11.32
C HIS A 180 -6.95 3.76 10.81
N THR A 181 -6.20 4.86 10.75
CA THR A 181 -6.65 6.13 10.15
C THR A 181 -5.83 6.45 8.91
N PHE A 182 -6.51 6.69 7.79
CA PHE A 182 -5.89 7.03 6.50
C PHE A 182 -5.05 8.31 6.58
N SER A 183 -3.86 8.25 6.00
CA SER A 183 -2.84 9.31 6.01
C SER A 183 -2.60 9.90 4.63
N GLY A 184 -3.67 10.01 3.84
CA GLY A 184 -3.69 10.84 2.65
C GLY A 184 -2.99 10.29 1.42
N VAL A 185 -2.48 9.04 1.40
CA VAL A 185 -1.94 8.41 0.18
C VAL A 185 -2.59 7.05 -0.06
N LEU A 186 -3.25 6.90 -1.21
CA LEU A 186 -3.87 5.66 -1.64
C LEU A 186 -3.31 5.26 -3.01
N ILE A 187 -2.87 4.01 -3.14
CA ILE A 187 -2.53 3.40 -4.43
C ILE A 187 -3.66 2.44 -4.79
N HIS A 188 -4.28 2.63 -5.95
CA HIS A 188 -5.29 1.75 -6.50
C HIS A 188 -4.74 1.01 -7.72
N PHE A 189 -4.78 -0.31 -7.67
CA PHE A 189 -4.60 -1.18 -8.83
C PHE A 189 -5.96 -1.70 -9.26
N ALA A 190 -6.35 -1.42 -10.51
CA ALA A 190 -7.63 -1.89 -11.04
C ALA A 190 -7.68 -3.43 -11.08
N ALA A 191 -8.88 -3.97 -10.88
CA ALA A 191 -9.16 -5.40 -10.98
C ALA A 191 -9.09 -5.90 -12.44
#